data_AF-A0A174GIA0-F1
#
_entry.id   AF-A0A174GIA0-F1
#
_cell.length_a   1.000
_cell.length_b   1.000
_cell.length_c   1.000
_cell.angle_alpha   90.00
_cell.angle_beta   90.00
_cell.angle_gamma   90.00
#
_symmetry.space_group_name_H-M   'P 1'
#
loop_
_entity.id
_entity.type
_entity.pdbx_description
1 polymer ?
#
loop_
_entity_poly.entity_id
_entity_poly.type
_entity_poly.pdbx_seq_one_letter_code
_entity_poly.pdbx_strand_id
1 'polypeptide(L)'
;MCDVANAGNIPTLADVNRSFSNSTSVEIITQHLKSVLSYAGVELTDAQLAETALSILSSYWYLNLAELCIFFSQLKNGSRGQFVWGSKINNQAIMVALADFCKDRRREIERKESAKIRQDTENGYSRSEMLSKDIVLGTKGIRNTREEAMQSFEAFLKFFPYLPDRYPPEVLWRAWRGDNEALQTIYGDKIPAKEVAEKDIGMYLCNYNIAKSKENEKI
;
A
#
# COMPACT_ATOMS: atom_id res chain seq x y z
N MET A 1 -5.60 1.56 -14.78
CA MET A 1 -6.20 1.77 -13.44
C MET A 1 -5.11 1.96 -12.39
N CYS A 2 -4.11 1.07 -12.33
CA CYS A 2 -3.04 1.07 -11.33
C CYS A 2 -2.47 2.45 -11.01
N ASP A 3 -2.01 3.25 -11.97
CA ASP A 3 -1.25 4.48 -11.61
C ASP A 3 -2.13 5.67 -11.23
N VAL A 4 -3.38 5.70 -11.68
CA VAL A 4 -4.27 6.85 -11.50
C VAL A 4 -5.26 6.68 -10.35
N ALA A 5 -5.43 5.46 -9.84
CA ALA A 5 -6.33 5.20 -8.72
C ALA A 5 -5.92 6.02 -7.48
N ASN A 6 -6.82 6.91 -7.04
CA ASN A 6 -6.61 7.84 -5.93
C ASN A 6 -5.35 8.73 -6.04
N ALA A 7 -4.95 9.07 -7.27
CA ALA A 7 -3.79 9.92 -7.53
C ALA A 7 -4.09 11.38 -7.15
N GLY A 8 -3.51 11.87 -6.05
CA GLY A 8 -3.80 13.21 -5.50
C GLY A 8 -3.34 14.39 -6.38
N ASN A 9 -2.55 14.14 -7.42
CA ASN A 9 -2.16 15.13 -8.42
C ASN A 9 -3.17 15.26 -9.59
N ILE A 10 -4.19 14.41 -9.64
CA ILE A 10 -5.22 14.43 -10.69
C ILE A 10 -6.53 14.94 -10.06
N PRO A 11 -7.11 16.04 -10.58
CA PRO A 11 -8.36 16.58 -10.04
C PRO A 11 -9.51 15.58 -10.08
N THR A 12 -10.31 15.56 -9.00
CA THR A 12 -11.60 14.89 -8.92
C THR A 12 -12.72 15.71 -9.55
N LEU A 13 -13.86 15.08 -9.85
CA LEU A 13 -15.07 15.81 -10.23
C LEU A 13 -15.48 16.84 -9.17
N ALA A 14 -15.28 16.56 -7.88
CA ALA A 14 -15.50 17.53 -6.81
C ALA A 14 -14.51 18.70 -6.84
N ASP A 15 -13.25 18.46 -7.16
CA ASP A 15 -12.25 19.53 -7.30
C ASP A 15 -12.59 20.46 -8.47
N VAL A 16 -13.00 19.87 -9.60
CA VAL A 16 -13.48 20.62 -10.77
C VAL A 16 -14.73 21.41 -10.41
N ASN A 17 -15.69 20.78 -9.75
CA ASN A 17 -16.94 21.43 -9.36
C ASN A 17 -16.71 22.63 -8.43
N ARG A 18 -15.82 22.46 -7.44
CA ARG A 18 -15.43 23.53 -6.52
C ARG A 18 -14.74 24.71 -7.24
N SER A 19 -13.97 24.43 -8.29
CA SER A 19 -13.13 25.43 -8.95
C SER A 19 -13.81 26.11 -10.14
N PHE A 20 -14.68 25.40 -10.85
CA PHE A 20 -15.23 25.81 -12.15
C PHE A 20 -16.76 25.70 -12.24
N SER A 21 -17.44 25.33 -11.15
CA SER A 21 -18.89 25.09 -11.02
C SER A 21 -19.41 23.74 -11.53
N ASN A 22 -20.64 23.40 -11.13
CA ASN A 22 -21.32 22.15 -11.48
C ASN A 22 -21.45 21.96 -13.00
N SER A 23 -21.65 23.04 -13.76
CA SER A 23 -21.88 22.97 -15.21
C SER A 23 -20.66 22.40 -15.93
N THR A 24 -19.44 22.74 -15.51
CA THR A 24 -18.21 22.20 -16.09
C THR A 24 -18.07 20.71 -15.86
N SER A 25 -18.35 20.21 -14.65
CA SER A 25 -18.32 18.78 -14.36
C SER A 25 -19.37 18.00 -15.16
N VAL A 26 -20.58 18.55 -15.30
CA VAL A 26 -21.63 17.98 -16.15
C VAL A 26 -21.21 17.97 -17.62
N GLU A 27 -20.61 19.04 -18.11
CA GLU A 27 -20.14 19.13 -19.49
C GLU A 27 -19.06 18.08 -19.79
N ILE A 28 -18.07 17.92 -18.91
CA ILE A 28 -17.04 16.86 -19.05
C ILE A 28 -17.69 15.48 -19.18
N ILE A 29 -18.64 15.15 -18.30
CA ILE A 29 -19.31 13.85 -18.31
C ILE A 29 -20.17 13.69 -19.58
N THR A 30 -20.91 14.72 -19.99
CA THR A 30 -21.73 14.66 -21.21
C THR A 30 -20.89 14.51 -22.47
N GLN A 31 -19.71 15.13 -22.56
CA GLN A 31 -18.79 14.94 -23.69
C GLN A 31 -18.30 13.48 -23.78
N HIS A 32 -17.98 12.86 -22.65
CA HIS A 32 -17.65 11.43 -22.62
C HIS A 32 -18.82 10.55 -23.04
N LEU A 33 -20.04 10.82 -22.53
CA LEU A 33 -21.24 10.11 -22.93
C LEU A 33 -21.49 10.24 -24.45
N LYS A 34 -21.41 11.46 -25.01
CA LYS A 34 -21.54 11.71 -26.45
C LYS A 34 -20.54 10.88 -27.26
N SER A 35 -19.27 10.83 -26.83
CA SER A 35 -18.23 10.02 -27.48
C SER A 35 -18.52 8.52 -27.49
N VAL A 36 -19.04 8.01 -26.38
CA VAL A 36 -19.40 6.59 -26.23
C VAL A 36 -20.63 6.24 -27.06
N LEU A 37 -21.62 7.12 -27.10
CA LEU A 37 -22.89 6.90 -27.80
C LEU A 37 -22.79 7.04 -29.31
N SER A 38 -22.01 8.03 -29.78
CA SER A 38 -21.66 8.15 -31.18
C SER A 38 -21.00 6.87 -31.71
N TYR A 39 -20.15 6.23 -30.89
CA TYR A 39 -19.55 4.94 -31.25
C TYR A 39 -20.55 3.78 -31.31
N ALA A 40 -21.60 3.82 -30.49
CA ALA A 40 -22.68 2.84 -30.51
C ALA A 40 -23.76 3.13 -31.58
N GLY A 41 -23.64 4.23 -32.33
CA GLY A 41 -24.64 4.65 -33.32
C GLY A 41 -25.95 5.15 -32.72
N VAL A 42 -25.93 5.67 -31.48
CA VAL A 42 -27.11 6.17 -30.77
C VAL A 42 -26.96 7.65 -30.45
N GLU A 43 -28.04 8.41 -30.64
CA GLU A 43 -28.13 9.81 -30.23
C GLU A 43 -29.13 9.96 -29.07
N LEU A 44 -28.79 10.82 -28.12
CA LEU A 44 -29.67 11.22 -27.03
C LEU A 44 -30.03 12.70 -27.12
N THR A 45 -31.16 13.03 -26.52
CA THR A 45 -31.48 14.42 -26.20
C THR A 45 -30.48 14.98 -25.17
N ASP A 46 -30.20 16.28 -25.25
CA ASP A 46 -29.32 16.94 -24.28
C ASP A 46 -29.86 16.82 -22.84
N ALA A 47 -31.18 16.73 -22.66
CA ALA A 47 -31.81 16.50 -21.36
C ALA A 47 -31.43 15.14 -20.74
N GLN A 48 -31.49 14.06 -21.53
CA GLN A 48 -31.12 12.71 -21.06
C GLN A 48 -29.62 12.62 -20.75
N LEU A 49 -28.79 13.28 -21.56
CA LEU A 49 -27.36 13.38 -21.30
C LEU A 49 -27.09 14.11 -19.99
N ALA A 50 -27.73 15.26 -19.77
CA ALA A 50 -27.59 16.04 -18.55
C ALA A 50 -28.05 15.27 -17.31
N GLU A 51 -29.21 14.60 -17.36
CA GLU A 51 -29.72 13.79 -16.26
C GLU A 51 -28.78 12.64 -15.89
N THR A 52 -28.25 11.95 -16.90
CA THR A 52 -27.26 10.88 -16.69
C THR A 52 -25.97 11.45 -16.11
N ALA A 53 -25.47 12.56 -16.65
CA ALA A 53 -24.26 13.21 -16.16
C ALA A 53 -24.40 13.70 -14.71
N LEU A 54 -25.54 14.28 -14.35
CA LEU A 54 -25.84 14.69 -12.98
C LEU A 54 -25.90 13.49 -12.02
N SER A 55 -26.49 12.37 -12.45
CA SER A 55 -26.53 11.13 -11.65
C SER A 55 -25.13 10.55 -11.40
N ILE A 56 -24.25 10.61 -12.42
CA ILE A 56 -22.84 10.23 -12.27
C ILE A 56 -22.14 11.18 -11.31
N LEU A 57 -22.29 12.50 -11.52
CA LEU A 57 -21.65 13.52 -10.70
C LEU A 57 -22.05 13.41 -9.23
N SER A 58 -23.34 13.22 -8.93
CA SER A 58 -23.83 13.13 -7.56
C SER A 58 -23.31 11.89 -6.83
N SER A 59 -23.21 10.76 -7.53
CA SER A 59 -22.90 9.46 -6.92
C SER A 59 -21.40 9.15 -6.92
N TYR A 60 -20.65 9.75 -7.85
CA TYR A 60 -19.25 9.41 -8.12
C TYR A 60 -18.34 10.67 -8.20
N TRP A 61 -18.70 11.74 -7.49
CA TRP A 61 -17.94 13.00 -7.42
C TRP A 61 -16.45 12.82 -7.02
N TYR A 62 -16.12 11.72 -6.36
CA TYR A 62 -14.76 11.41 -5.89
C TYR A 62 -13.87 10.80 -6.97
N LEU A 63 -14.40 10.46 -8.15
CA LEU A 63 -13.60 9.95 -9.26
C LEU A 63 -12.76 11.08 -9.86
N ASN A 64 -11.49 10.77 -10.16
CA ASN A 64 -10.61 11.68 -10.87
C ASN A 64 -10.78 11.63 -12.38
N LEU A 65 -10.35 12.69 -13.07
CA LEU A 65 -10.53 12.83 -14.51
C LEU A 65 -9.90 11.68 -15.30
N ALA A 66 -8.78 11.13 -14.85
CA ALA A 66 -8.15 9.99 -15.50
C ALA A 66 -8.94 8.69 -15.27
N GLU A 67 -9.47 8.47 -14.07
CA GLU A 67 -10.37 7.35 -13.74
C GLU A 67 -11.63 7.39 -14.61
N LEU A 68 -12.23 8.58 -14.81
CA LEU A 68 -13.36 8.76 -15.72
C LEU A 68 -13.01 8.41 -17.17
N CYS A 69 -11.88 8.91 -17.68
CA CYS A 69 -11.41 8.57 -19.03
C CYS A 69 -11.26 7.05 -19.21
N ILE A 70 -10.67 6.37 -18.22
CA ILE A 70 -10.54 4.90 -18.25
C ILE A 70 -11.91 4.23 -18.23
N PHE A 71 -12.80 4.66 -17.34
CA PHE A 71 -14.15 4.11 -17.25
C PHE A 71 -14.87 4.21 -18.60
N PHE A 72 -14.93 5.39 -19.20
CA PHE A 72 -15.61 5.59 -20.48
C PHE A 72 -14.94 4.87 -21.64
N SER A 73 -13.61 4.71 -21.62
CA SER A 73 -12.89 3.86 -22.58
C SER A 73 -13.30 2.38 -22.46
N GLN A 74 -13.42 1.87 -21.24
CA GLN A 74 -13.86 0.50 -20.97
C GLN A 74 -15.35 0.30 -21.27
N LEU A 75 -16.16 1.34 -21.09
CA LEU A 75 -17.56 1.33 -21.50
C LEU A 75 -17.68 1.27 -23.03
N LYS A 76 -16.90 2.10 -23.73
CA LYS A 76 -16.85 2.15 -25.21
C LYS A 76 -16.43 0.84 -25.85
N ASN A 77 -15.47 0.14 -25.26
CA ASN A 77 -14.95 -1.13 -25.79
C ASN A 77 -15.74 -2.37 -25.30
N GLY A 78 -16.81 -2.18 -24.51
CA GLY A 78 -17.67 -3.26 -24.03
C GLY A 78 -17.15 -4.02 -22.80
N SER A 79 -15.98 -3.68 -22.26
CA SER A 79 -15.42 -4.33 -21.05
C SER A 79 -16.29 -4.12 -19.80
N ARG A 80 -17.23 -3.17 -19.84
CA ARG A 80 -18.19 -2.89 -18.77
C ARG A 80 -19.63 -3.29 -19.12
N GLY A 81 -19.79 -4.14 -20.13
CA GLY A 81 -21.09 -4.64 -20.57
C GLY A 81 -21.81 -3.69 -21.52
N GLN A 82 -22.95 -4.17 -22.04
CA GLN A 82 -23.77 -3.46 -23.00
C GLN A 82 -24.83 -2.61 -22.29
N PHE A 83 -24.85 -1.32 -22.60
CA PHE A 83 -25.78 -0.34 -22.02
C PHE A 83 -26.69 0.31 -23.09
N VAL A 84 -26.55 -0.11 -24.35
CA VAL A 84 -27.38 0.32 -25.49
C VAL A 84 -28.21 -0.86 -25.99
N TRP A 85 -29.51 -0.65 -26.19
CA TRP A 85 -30.42 -1.62 -26.77
C TRP A 85 -31.27 -0.98 -27.87
N GLY A 86 -30.92 -1.27 -29.13
CA GLY A 86 -31.45 -0.53 -30.28
C GLY A 86 -31.09 0.94 -30.19
N SER A 87 -32.08 1.83 -30.23
CA SER A 87 -31.92 3.28 -30.08
C SER A 87 -32.04 3.77 -28.63
N LYS A 88 -32.12 2.88 -27.64
CA LYS A 88 -32.32 3.23 -26.23
C LYS A 88 -31.06 2.99 -25.41
N ILE A 89 -30.85 3.85 -24.41
CA ILE A 89 -29.82 3.66 -23.39
C ILE A 89 -30.47 3.14 -22.11
N ASN A 90 -29.77 2.22 -21.47
CA ASN A 90 -30.07 1.79 -20.12
C ASN A 90 -29.16 2.54 -19.12
N ASN A 91 -29.67 3.63 -18.55
CA ASN A 91 -28.93 4.41 -17.55
C ASN A 91 -28.58 3.57 -16.31
N GLN A 92 -29.42 2.61 -15.93
CA GLN A 92 -29.13 1.70 -14.82
C GLN A 92 -27.92 0.81 -15.13
N ALA A 93 -27.76 0.37 -16.37
CA ALA A 93 -26.57 -0.40 -16.78
C ALA A 93 -25.28 0.43 -16.64
N ILE A 94 -25.32 1.73 -16.95
CA ILE A 94 -24.17 2.64 -16.74
C ILE A 94 -23.84 2.76 -15.24
N MET A 95 -24.85 2.89 -14.38
CA MET A 95 -24.65 2.96 -12.92
C MET A 95 -24.07 1.65 -12.36
N VAL A 96 -24.55 0.50 -12.82
CA VAL A 96 -24.00 -0.82 -12.45
C VAL A 96 -22.54 -0.93 -12.88
N ALA A 97 -22.23 -0.54 -14.11
CA ALA A 97 -20.86 -0.50 -14.63
C ALA A 97 -19.93 0.41 -13.81
N LEU A 98 -20.41 1.58 -13.38
CA LEU A 98 -19.66 2.50 -12.50
C LEU A 98 -19.44 1.90 -11.11
N ALA A 99 -20.45 1.24 -10.54
CA ALA A 99 -20.32 0.56 -9.25
C ALA A 99 -19.26 -0.54 -9.30
N ASP A 100 -19.26 -1.35 -10.37
CA ASP A 100 -18.24 -2.38 -10.57
C ASP A 100 -16.85 -1.80 -10.82
N PHE A 101 -16.73 -0.73 -11.60
CA PHE A 101 -15.48 0.02 -11.76
C PHE A 101 -14.95 0.53 -10.40
N CYS A 102 -15.82 1.00 -9.52
CA CYS A 102 -15.44 1.47 -8.19
C CYS A 102 -15.00 0.33 -7.25
N LYS A 103 -15.47 -0.91 -7.45
CA LYS A 103 -14.94 -2.09 -6.74
C LYS A 103 -13.50 -2.37 -7.16
N ASP A 104 -13.22 -2.31 -8.46
CA ASP A 104 -11.85 -2.46 -8.98
C ASP A 104 -10.93 -1.36 -8.47
N ARG A 105 -11.42 -0.11 -8.48
CA ARG A 105 -10.73 1.05 -7.89
C ARG A 105 -10.33 0.78 -6.44
N ARG A 106 -11.26 0.28 -5.62
CA ARG A 106 -11.01 -0.01 -4.20
C ARG A 106 -9.91 -1.05 -4.03
N ARG A 107 -9.98 -2.16 -4.77
CA ARG A 107 -8.94 -3.21 -4.74
C ARG A 107 -7.56 -2.68 -5.09
N GLU A 108 -7.46 -1.81 -6.09
CA GLU A 108 -6.16 -1.20 -6.43
C GLU A 108 -5.62 -0.26 -5.36
N ILE A 109 -6.48 0.50 -4.68
CA ILE A 109 -6.09 1.35 -3.56
C ILE A 109 -5.56 0.48 -2.40
N GLU A 110 -6.32 -0.54 -2.00
CA GLU A 110 -5.94 -1.49 -0.95
C GLU A 110 -4.60 -2.18 -1.28
N ARG A 111 -4.40 -2.56 -2.55
CA ARG A 111 -3.15 -3.16 -3.02
C ARG A 111 -1.96 -2.21 -2.88
N LYS A 112 -2.12 -0.94 -3.26
CA LYS A 112 -1.07 0.09 -3.12
C LYS A 112 -0.73 0.37 -1.66
N GLU A 113 -1.75 0.54 -0.83
CA GLU A 113 -1.57 0.80 0.60
C GLU A 113 -0.87 -0.37 1.28
N SER A 114 -1.28 -1.61 0.97
CA SER A 114 -0.62 -2.82 1.46
C SER A 114 0.84 -2.93 1.01
N ALA A 115 1.13 -2.59 -0.25
CA ALA A 115 2.50 -2.59 -0.76
C ALA A 115 3.36 -1.53 -0.06
N LYS A 116 2.82 -0.33 0.18
CA LYS A 116 3.49 0.73 0.90
C LYS A 116 3.76 0.35 2.35
N ILE A 117 2.79 -0.24 3.06
CA ILE A 117 2.97 -0.73 4.43
C ILE A 117 4.08 -1.77 4.49
N ARG A 118 4.13 -2.73 3.55
CA ARG A 118 5.21 -3.72 3.47
C ARG A 118 6.56 -3.06 3.26
N GLN A 119 6.65 -2.13 2.31
CA GLN A 119 7.89 -1.41 2.02
C GLN A 119 8.34 -0.55 3.22
N ASP A 120 7.43 0.18 3.87
CA ASP A 120 7.73 0.99 5.04
C ASP A 120 8.15 0.12 6.23
N THR A 121 7.55 -1.05 6.37
CA THR A 121 7.93 -2.06 7.36
C THR A 121 9.34 -2.57 7.07
N GLU A 122 9.63 -3.00 5.85
CA GLU A 122 10.95 -3.47 5.41
C GLU A 122 12.03 -2.39 5.59
N ASN A 123 11.74 -1.15 5.18
CA ASN A 123 12.61 0.01 5.35
C ASN A 123 12.81 0.37 6.82
N GLY A 124 11.75 0.29 7.63
CA GLY A 124 11.80 0.49 9.08
C GLY A 124 12.73 -0.51 9.74
N TYR A 125 12.60 -1.80 9.39
CA TYR A 125 13.55 -2.82 9.84
C TYR A 125 14.98 -2.51 9.37
N SER A 126 15.20 -2.17 8.09
CA SER A 126 16.55 -1.87 7.58
C SER A 126 17.18 -0.64 8.24
N ARG A 127 16.39 0.39 8.53
CA ARG A 127 16.84 1.60 9.21
C ARG A 127 17.08 1.37 10.70
N SER A 128 16.22 0.61 11.38
CA SER A 128 16.41 0.21 12.78
C SER A 128 17.66 -0.67 12.92
N GLU A 129 17.85 -1.61 12.00
CA GLU A 129 19.04 -2.44 11.91
C GLU A 129 20.30 -1.58 11.66
N MET A 130 20.24 -0.58 10.78
CA MET A 130 21.34 0.38 10.57
C MET A 130 21.63 1.26 11.78
N LEU A 131 20.62 1.91 12.37
CA LEU A 131 20.80 2.77 13.55
C LEU A 131 21.32 2.00 14.75
N SER A 132 20.86 0.78 14.96
CA SER A 132 21.34 -0.06 16.05
C SER A 132 22.77 -0.53 15.84
N LYS A 133 23.16 -0.82 14.59
CA LYS A 133 24.55 -1.09 14.22
C LYS A 133 25.45 0.13 14.44
N ASP A 134 24.98 1.32 14.13
CA ASP A 134 25.75 2.57 14.25
C ASP A 134 25.92 3.02 15.72
N ILE A 135 24.90 2.81 16.57
CA ILE A 135 24.92 3.17 17.99
C ILE A 135 25.82 2.23 18.81
N VAL A 136 25.83 0.93 18.53
CA VAL A 136 26.55 -0.06 19.35
C VAL A 136 28.05 -0.13 19.02
N LEU A 137 28.48 0.12 17.78
CA LEU A 137 29.83 -0.26 17.33
C LEU A 137 30.77 0.86 16.88
N GLY A 138 30.29 2.08 16.64
CA GLY A 138 31.15 3.12 16.04
C GLY A 138 31.59 2.77 14.60
N THR A 139 31.72 3.77 13.74
CA THR A 139 31.55 3.64 12.28
C THR A 139 32.69 2.98 11.46
N LYS A 140 33.53 2.09 12.03
CA LYS A 140 34.59 1.39 11.26
C LYS A 140 34.81 -0.07 11.70
N GLY A 141 33.95 -1.00 11.27
CA GLY A 141 34.18 -2.45 11.46
C GLY A 141 33.06 -3.45 11.09
N ILE A 142 31.96 -2.97 10.50
CA ILE A 142 30.59 -3.52 10.69
C ILE A 142 30.27 -4.90 10.05
N ARG A 143 30.94 -5.32 8.96
CA ARG A 143 30.61 -6.62 8.31
C ARG A 143 31.28 -7.80 9.00
N ASN A 144 32.55 -7.68 9.32
CA ASN A 144 33.33 -8.77 9.91
C ASN A 144 32.84 -9.10 11.33
N THR A 145 32.46 -8.09 12.13
CA THR A 145 32.04 -8.30 13.53
C THR A 145 30.69 -9.02 13.68
N ARG A 146 29.75 -8.86 12.73
CA ARG A 146 28.47 -9.60 12.74
C ARG A 146 28.68 -11.06 12.39
N GLU A 147 29.45 -11.34 11.34
CA GLU A 147 29.76 -12.72 10.93
C GLU A 147 30.52 -13.44 12.04
N GLU A 148 31.46 -12.76 12.69
CA GLU A 148 32.15 -13.25 13.89
C GLU A 148 31.16 -13.51 15.05
N ALA A 149 30.22 -12.60 15.32
CA ALA A 149 29.19 -12.78 16.34
C ALA A 149 28.22 -13.95 16.03
N MET A 150 27.97 -14.24 14.75
CA MET A 150 27.21 -15.43 14.34
C MET A 150 28.02 -16.72 14.50
N GLN A 151 29.35 -16.66 14.48
CA GLN A 151 30.20 -17.85 14.61
C GLN A 151 30.66 -18.10 16.06
N SER A 152 30.77 -17.05 16.87
CA SER A 152 31.26 -17.11 18.25
C SER A 152 30.26 -16.52 19.24
N PHE A 153 29.90 -17.31 20.24
CA PHE A 153 29.03 -16.86 21.32
C PHE A 153 29.68 -15.74 22.14
N GLU A 154 31.00 -15.81 22.35
CA GLU A 154 31.72 -14.74 23.04
C GLU A 154 31.69 -13.43 22.24
N ALA A 155 31.82 -13.52 20.91
CA ALA A 155 31.68 -12.35 20.04
C ALA A 155 30.24 -11.82 20.03
N PHE A 156 29.23 -12.70 20.13
CA PHE A 156 27.83 -12.30 20.30
C PHE A 156 27.61 -11.49 21.59
N LEU A 157 28.16 -11.93 22.72
CA LEU A 157 28.05 -11.19 23.99
C LEU A 157 28.73 -9.81 23.92
N LYS A 158 29.84 -9.71 23.18
CA LYS A 158 30.49 -8.41 22.91
C LYS A 158 29.67 -7.53 21.97
N PHE A 159 29.00 -8.14 21.00
CA PHE A 159 28.16 -7.47 20.01
C PHE A 159 26.84 -6.97 20.60
N PHE A 160 26.27 -7.69 21.57
CA PHE A 160 25.08 -7.31 22.33
C PHE A 160 25.39 -7.32 23.83
N PRO A 161 25.98 -6.25 24.37
CA PRO A 161 26.39 -6.20 25.78
C PRO A 161 25.22 -6.26 26.77
N TYR A 162 24.01 -5.89 26.34
CA TYR A 162 22.79 -6.00 27.13
C TYR A 162 21.87 -7.05 26.51
N LEU A 163 21.44 -8.03 27.32
CA LEU A 163 20.51 -9.07 26.89
C LEU A 163 19.23 -9.05 27.75
N PRO A 164 18.07 -9.39 27.17
CA PRO A 164 16.82 -9.51 27.92
C PRO A 164 16.82 -10.76 28.81
N ASP A 165 16.43 -10.61 30.07
CA ASP A 165 16.41 -11.70 31.07
C ASP A 165 15.35 -12.78 30.80
N ARG A 166 14.44 -12.52 29.85
CA ARG A 166 13.34 -13.43 29.48
C ARG A 166 13.84 -14.77 28.93
N TYR A 167 15.00 -14.78 28.29
CA TYR A 167 15.56 -15.97 27.65
C TYR A 167 17.04 -16.12 27.99
N PRO A 168 17.56 -17.36 28.14
CA PRO A 168 18.99 -17.58 28.27
C PRO A 168 19.75 -16.97 27.07
N PRO A 169 20.90 -16.32 27.29
CA PRO A 169 21.73 -15.76 26.23
C PRO A 169 22.05 -16.73 25.09
N GLU A 170 22.29 -18.01 25.40
CA GLU A 170 22.60 -19.06 24.43
C GLU A 170 21.40 -19.36 23.52
N VAL A 171 20.17 -19.28 24.06
CA VAL A 171 18.93 -19.44 23.28
C VAL A 171 18.76 -18.27 22.33
N LEU A 172 18.99 -17.04 22.78
CA LEU A 172 18.93 -15.84 21.94
C LEU A 172 19.96 -15.91 20.80
N TRP A 173 21.19 -16.32 21.10
CA TRP A 173 22.24 -16.48 20.09
C TRP A 173 21.92 -17.58 19.08
N ARG A 174 21.51 -18.78 19.53
CA ARG A 174 21.13 -19.88 18.63
C ARG A 174 19.94 -19.49 17.75
N ALA A 175 18.91 -18.86 18.33
CA ALA A 175 17.73 -18.43 17.60
C ALA A 175 18.05 -17.35 16.56
N TRP A 176 18.95 -16.40 16.89
CA TRP A 176 19.40 -15.39 15.94
C TRP A 176 20.10 -15.98 14.71
N ARG A 177 20.71 -17.17 14.83
CA ARG A 177 21.30 -17.92 13.70
C ARG A 177 20.30 -18.82 12.95
N GLY A 178 19.05 -18.81 13.38
CA GLY A 178 17.97 -19.62 12.83
C GLY A 178 18.00 -21.09 13.25
N ASP A 179 18.44 -21.38 14.47
CA ASP A 179 18.31 -22.72 15.09
C ASP A 179 16.85 -23.01 15.45
N ASN A 180 16.28 -24.10 14.93
CA ASN A 180 14.86 -24.40 15.06
C ASN A 180 14.39 -24.66 16.51
N GLU A 181 15.22 -25.28 17.36
CA GLU A 181 14.84 -25.53 18.76
C GLU A 181 14.80 -24.23 19.56
N ALA A 182 15.79 -23.37 19.33
CA ALA A 182 15.84 -22.05 19.94
C ALA A 182 14.72 -21.15 19.41
N LEU A 183 14.41 -21.20 18.11
CA LEU A 183 13.28 -20.50 17.51
C LEU A 183 11.94 -20.97 18.08
N GLN A 184 11.73 -22.27 18.24
CA GLN A 184 10.54 -22.83 18.90
C GLN A 184 10.41 -22.34 20.35
N THR A 185 11.54 -22.19 21.05
CA THR A 185 11.56 -21.67 22.43
C THR A 185 11.10 -20.20 22.49
N ILE A 186 11.40 -19.40 21.47
CA ILE A 186 11.04 -17.97 21.41
C ILE A 186 9.63 -17.76 20.84
N TYR A 187 9.31 -18.40 19.72
CA TYR A 187 8.07 -18.17 18.94
C TYR A 187 6.95 -19.20 19.22
N GLY A 188 7.24 -20.29 19.94
CA GLY A 188 6.32 -21.41 20.06
C GLY A 188 6.06 -22.09 18.71
N ASP A 189 4.85 -22.62 18.51
CA ASP A 189 4.50 -23.41 17.32
C ASP A 189 4.41 -22.60 16.01
N LYS A 190 4.48 -21.27 16.10
CA LYS A 190 4.34 -20.36 14.94
C LYS A 190 5.69 -19.75 14.56
N ILE A 191 6.64 -20.61 14.20
CA ILE A 191 7.95 -20.17 13.75
C ILE A 191 7.82 -19.46 12.39
N PRO A 192 8.24 -18.19 12.26
CA PRO A 192 8.27 -17.49 10.97
C PRO A 192 9.37 -18.06 10.05
N ALA A 193 9.34 -17.70 8.76
CA ALA A 193 10.41 -18.09 7.84
C ALA A 193 11.79 -17.67 8.38
N LYS A 194 12.83 -18.47 8.12
CA LYS A 194 14.15 -18.33 8.74
C LYS A 194 14.73 -16.92 8.58
N GLU A 195 14.61 -16.34 7.39
CA GLU A 195 15.11 -15.00 7.06
C GLU A 195 14.35 -13.91 7.84
N VAL A 196 13.06 -14.13 8.10
CA VAL A 196 12.21 -13.24 8.90
C VAL A 196 12.57 -13.36 10.38
N ALA A 197 12.76 -14.58 10.87
CA ALA A 197 13.11 -14.86 12.27
C ALA A 197 14.47 -14.27 12.66
N GLU A 198 15.49 -14.44 11.80
CA GLU A 198 16.83 -13.87 11.99
C GLU A 198 16.77 -12.34 12.10
N LYS A 199 16.01 -11.70 11.21
CA LYS A 199 15.86 -10.24 11.15
C LYS A 199 15.10 -9.71 12.37
N ASP A 200 14.03 -10.39 12.77
CA ASP A 200 13.19 -9.99 13.90
C ASP A 200 13.94 -10.12 15.24
N ILE A 201 14.62 -11.24 15.49
CA ILE A 201 15.47 -11.43 16.68
C ILE A 201 16.62 -10.42 16.70
N GLY A 202 17.26 -10.19 15.55
CA GLY A 202 18.34 -9.20 15.44
C GLY A 202 17.86 -7.80 15.82
N MET A 203 16.67 -7.40 15.34
CA MET A 203 16.06 -6.11 15.68
C MET A 203 15.67 -6.02 17.16
N TYR A 204 15.12 -7.10 17.73
CA TYR A 204 14.76 -7.15 19.14
C TYR A 204 15.97 -6.91 20.06
N LEU A 205 17.08 -7.61 19.82
CA LEU A 205 18.32 -7.45 20.58
C LEU A 205 18.91 -6.04 20.42
N CYS A 206 18.91 -5.53 19.19
CA CYS A 206 19.34 -4.19 18.85
C CYS A 206 18.56 -3.10 19.61
N ASN A 207 17.23 -3.16 19.56
CA ASN A 207 16.37 -2.20 20.24
C ASN A 207 16.53 -2.25 21.76
N TYR A 208 16.71 -3.45 22.32
CA TYR A 208 16.98 -3.62 23.74
C TYR A 208 18.28 -2.94 24.17
N ASN A 209 19.36 -3.12 23.38
CA ASN A 209 20.65 -2.47 23.64
C ASN A 209 20.56 -0.94 23.51
N ILE A 210 19.86 -0.40 22.50
CA ILE A 210 19.64 1.05 22.38
C ILE A 210 18.91 1.59 23.61
N ALA A 211 17.83 0.93 24.04
CA ALA A 211 17.06 1.36 25.20
C ALA A 211 17.92 1.37 26.46
N LYS A 212 18.70 0.30 26.70
CA LYS A 212 19.60 0.19 27.85
C LYS A 212 20.75 1.19 27.84
N SER A 213 21.36 1.45 26.68
CA SER A 213 22.40 2.48 26.57
C SER A 213 21.86 3.87 26.93
N LYS A 214 20.65 4.22 26.48
CA LYS A 214 20.00 5.50 26.82
C LYS A 214 19.59 5.62 28.29
N GLU A 215 19.25 4.50 28.95
CA GLU A 215 19.00 4.48 30.40
C GLU A 215 20.29 4.79 31.17
N ASN A 216 21.42 4.22 30.74
CA ASN A 216 22.71 4.41 31.39
C ASN A 216 23.33 5.79 31.15
N GLU A 217 23.03 6.46 30.03
CA GLU A 217 23.46 7.85 29.76
C GLU A 217 22.74 8.90 30.62
N LYS A 218 21.64 8.54 31.29
CA LYS A 218 20.85 9.44 32.15
C LYS A 218 21.25 9.39 33.64
N ILE A 219 22.26 8.59 33.98
CA ILE A 219 22.84 8.44 35.32
C ILE A 219 24.18 9.19 35.34
#